data_AF-A0A2G8XPX1-F1
#
_entry.id   AF-A0A2G8XPX1-F1
#
_cell.length_a   1.000
_cell.length_b   1.000
_cell.length_c   1.000
_cell.angle_alpha   90.00
_cell.angle_beta   90.00
_cell.angle_gamma   90.00
#
_symmetry.space_group_name_H-M   'P 1'
#
loop_
_entity.id
_entity.type
_entity.pdbx_description
1 polymer ?
#
loop_
_entity_poly.entity_id
_entity_poly.type
_entity_poly.pdbx_seq_one_letter_code
_entity_poly.pdbx_strand_id
1 'polypeptide(L)'
;ELYKVIDSSDVIVQVVDARDPLGTRCFRVEKYLRSHKQSKHMILVLNKIDLIPSQVARIWVRRFSKELPTLPFQAKKQEKAAGRLQLFQLLRQYVQLMSDRKHVSVGFIGYPNVGKSSIINALRSKQVCRAAPIPGETRVWQYVALTKRLYLIDCPGIVPASASISDSLRVIRGVVRPERIACPEEHIDEVLQRVQEESIRARYSLPDACKWTDSESFLAVLAKKKGKLLKGGEPDISTAARIVLYDLQRGRLPYYVPPPVDPNAPEEESGDENKGKKRDRENREDEEDGEGRDEGEEGDEEEENGEEESAGPPGKKESSAANAMKRRRQTEAAEAEKDVSEKKKAKTAEAAPGKKTPTGTQTPGPSGKRGTRKAGEKKKTQGMKVVSEADLAKTLVDEFEA
;
A
#
# COMPACT_ATOMS: atom_id res chain seq x y z
N GLU A 1 11.99 -7.43 4.95
CA GLU A 1 11.07 -6.30 5.24
C GLU A 1 9.68 -6.75 5.70
N LEU A 2 8.88 -7.47 4.89
CA LEU A 2 7.51 -7.86 5.29
C LEU A 2 7.41 -8.51 6.67
N TYR A 3 8.19 -9.56 6.94
CA TYR A 3 8.14 -10.26 8.23
C TYR A 3 8.57 -9.37 9.40
N LYS A 4 9.47 -8.40 9.18
CA LYS A 4 9.83 -7.40 10.21
C LYS A 4 8.64 -6.51 10.56
N VAL A 5 7.88 -6.06 9.55
CA VAL A 5 6.66 -5.28 9.76
C VAL A 5 5.63 -6.11 10.49
N ILE A 6 5.43 -7.36 10.06
CA ILE A 6 4.52 -8.29 10.74
C ILE A 6 4.93 -8.42 12.18
N ASP A 7 6.17 -8.79 12.51
CA ASP A 7 6.62 -9.00 13.88
C ASP A 7 6.54 -7.75 14.75
N SER A 8 6.85 -6.58 14.20
CA SER A 8 6.86 -5.31 14.94
C SER A 8 5.49 -4.64 15.07
N SER A 9 4.44 -5.19 14.45
CA SER A 9 3.08 -4.66 14.51
C SER A 9 2.19 -5.48 15.44
N ASP A 10 1.29 -4.79 16.14
CA ASP A 10 0.24 -5.39 16.96
C ASP A 10 -1.05 -5.58 16.14
N VAL A 11 -1.32 -4.61 15.26
CA VAL A 11 -2.44 -4.60 14.32
C VAL A 11 -1.90 -4.52 12.89
N ILE A 12 -2.45 -5.32 12.00
CA ILE A 12 -2.08 -5.36 10.59
C ILE A 12 -3.25 -4.86 9.76
N VAL A 13 -3.02 -3.81 8.97
CA VAL A 13 -3.97 -3.28 8.01
C VAL A 13 -3.55 -3.74 6.62
N GLN A 14 -4.38 -4.59 6.01
CA GLN A 14 -4.19 -5.05 4.65
C GLN A 14 -4.95 -4.14 3.69
N VAL A 15 -4.22 -3.41 2.86
CA VAL A 15 -4.78 -2.48 1.88
C VAL A 15 -4.96 -3.19 0.54
N VAL A 16 -6.16 -3.08 0.00
CA VAL A 16 -6.61 -3.76 -1.23
C VAL A 16 -7.15 -2.71 -2.21
N ASP A 17 -6.94 -2.89 -3.52
CA ASP A 17 -7.47 -1.99 -4.56
C ASP A 17 -8.91 -2.37 -4.89
N ALA A 18 -9.84 -1.41 -4.81
CA ALA A 18 -11.27 -1.64 -5.00
C ALA A 18 -11.65 -2.14 -6.41
N ARG A 19 -10.79 -1.93 -7.41
CA ARG A 19 -11.05 -2.37 -8.79
C ARG A 19 -10.86 -3.87 -9.00
N ASP A 20 -9.91 -4.48 -8.32
CA ASP A 20 -9.65 -5.94 -8.34
C ASP A 20 -9.25 -6.40 -6.94
N PRO A 21 -10.22 -6.50 -6.03
CA PRO A 21 -9.90 -6.74 -4.63
C PRO A 21 -9.44 -8.18 -4.37
N LEU A 22 -9.99 -9.17 -5.08
CA LEU A 22 -9.55 -10.56 -4.96
C LEU A 22 -8.13 -10.74 -5.50
N GLY A 23 -7.79 -10.05 -6.59
CA GLY A 23 -6.46 -10.11 -7.18
C GLY A 23 -5.37 -9.38 -6.39
N THR A 24 -5.73 -8.35 -5.64
CA THR A 24 -4.80 -7.55 -4.81
C THR A 24 -4.81 -7.93 -3.33
N ARG A 25 -5.64 -8.90 -2.94
CA ARG A 25 -5.67 -9.49 -1.59
C ARG A 25 -4.63 -10.61 -1.46
N CYS A 26 -3.88 -10.61 -0.36
CA CYS A 26 -2.78 -11.54 -0.13
C CYS A 26 -3.16 -12.67 0.84
N PHE A 27 -3.95 -13.64 0.38
CA PHE A 27 -4.41 -14.78 1.20
C PHE A 27 -3.27 -15.57 1.88
N ARG A 28 -2.08 -15.63 1.26
CA ARG A 28 -0.90 -16.29 1.86
C ARG A 28 -0.49 -15.63 3.17
N VAL A 29 -0.53 -14.29 3.24
CA VAL A 29 -0.19 -13.55 4.47
C VAL A 29 -1.27 -13.75 5.52
N GLU A 30 -2.54 -13.74 5.11
CA GLU A 30 -3.68 -14.01 6.01
C GLU A 30 -3.59 -15.40 6.64
N LYS A 31 -3.30 -16.44 5.82
CA LYS A 31 -3.09 -17.82 6.29
C LYS A 31 -1.90 -17.91 7.26
N TYR A 32 -0.79 -17.24 6.95
CA TYR A 32 0.39 -17.21 7.81
C TYR A 32 0.09 -16.56 9.17
N LEU A 33 -0.61 -15.42 9.19
CA LEU A 33 -0.98 -14.75 10.44
C LEU A 33 -1.91 -15.61 11.29
N ARG A 34 -2.90 -16.27 10.67
CA ARG A 34 -3.84 -17.15 11.37
C ARG A 34 -3.16 -18.38 12.01
N SER A 35 -2.15 -18.94 11.35
CA SER A 35 -1.45 -20.13 11.85
C SER A 35 -0.32 -19.82 12.84
N HIS A 36 0.44 -18.74 12.64
CA HIS A 36 1.67 -18.47 13.40
C HIS A 36 1.57 -17.29 14.37
N LYS A 37 0.58 -16.39 14.22
CA LYS A 37 0.52 -15.10 14.94
C LYS A 37 -0.91 -14.76 15.37
N GLN A 38 -1.59 -15.68 16.07
CA GLN A 38 -2.99 -15.54 16.50
C GLN A 38 -3.27 -14.33 17.40
N SER A 39 -2.25 -13.82 18.10
CA SER A 39 -2.38 -12.63 18.95
C SER A 39 -2.51 -11.31 18.17
N LYS A 40 -2.33 -11.32 16.84
CA LYS A 40 -2.35 -10.12 16.01
C LYS A 40 -3.71 -9.90 15.38
N HIS A 41 -4.17 -8.66 15.41
CA HIS A 41 -5.42 -8.29 14.77
C HIS A 41 -5.19 -7.92 13.31
N MET A 42 -6.14 -8.28 12.45
CA MET A 42 -6.08 -7.97 11.02
C MET A 42 -7.33 -7.23 10.57
N ILE A 43 -7.14 -6.12 9.85
CA ILE A 43 -8.18 -5.26 9.30
C ILE A 43 -7.98 -5.19 7.78
N LEU A 44 -9.07 -5.25 7.03
CA LEU A 44 -9.04 -5.05 5.58
C LEU A 44 -9.46 -3.61 5.24
N VAL A 45 -8.69 -2.93 4.40
CA VAL A 45 -9.03 -1.59 3.90
C VAL A 45 -9.15 -1.65 2.39
N LEU A 46 -10.37 -1.42 1.90
CA LEU A 46 -10.69 -1.34 0.48
C LEU A 46 -10.45 0.10 0.00
N ASN A 47 -9.33 0.35 -0.65
CA ASN A 47 -8.93 1.68 -1.08
C ASN A 47 -9.26 1.95 -2.55
N LYS A 48 -9.33 3.23 -2.94
CA LYS A 48 -9.70 3.70 -4.28
C LYS A 48 -11.16 3.42 -4.65
N ILE A 49 -12.05 3.51 -3.67
CA ILE A 49 -13.50 3.31 -3.84
C ILE A 49 -14.13 4.29 -4.85
N ASP A 50 -13.43 5.36 -5.18
CA ASP A 50 -13.83 6.36 -6.18
C ASP A 50 -13.62 5.94 -7.63
N LEU A 51 -12.87 4.86 -7.86
CA LEU A 51 -12.68 4.30 -9.20
C LEU A 51 -13.76 3.28 -9.57
N ILE A 52 -14.70 3.00 -8.67
CA ILE A 52 -15.76 2.01 -8.85
C ILE A 52 -17.13 2.62 -8.47
N PRO A 53 -18.25 2.09 -9.01
CA PRO A 53 -19.57 2.52 -8.57
C PRO A 53 -19.80 2.27 -7.08
N SER A 54 -20.51 3.19 -6.42
CA SER A 54 -20.79 3.12 -4.98
C SER A 54 -21.50 1.82 -4.57
N GLN A 55 -22.41 1.30 -5.40
CA GLN A 55 -23.10 0.03 -5.16
C GLN A 55 -22.11 -1.15 -5.11
N VAL A 56 -21.18 -1.22 -6.07
CA VAL A 56 -20.14 -2.25 -6.15
C VAL A 56 -19.23 -2.19 -4.91
N ALA A 57 -18.85 -1.00 -4.46
CA ALA A 57 -18.07 -0.83 -3.24
C ALA A 57 -18.79 -1.38 -2.00
N ARG A 58 -20.09 -1.12 -1.86
CA ARG A 58 -20.91 -1.64 -0.74
C ARG A 58 -20.98 -3.17 -0.75
N ILE A 59 -21.17 -3.79 -1.93
CA ILE A 59 -21.21 -5.25 -2.07
C ILE A 59 -19.89 -5.87 -1.63
N TRP A 60 -18.75 -5.31 -2.07
CA TRP A 60 -17.42 -5.79 -1.65
C TRP A 60 -17.19 -5.66 -0.15
N VAL A 61 -17.54 -4.52 0.46
CA VAL A 61 -17.44 -4.32 1.90
C VAL A 61 -18.31 -5.33 2.65
N ARG A 62 -19.57 -5.51 2.24
CA ARG A 62 -20.49 -6.50 2.85
C ARG A 62 -19.92 -7.92 2.78
N ARG A 63 -19.35 -8.29 1.62
CA ARG A 63 -18.78 -9.62 1.39
C ARG A 63 -17.54 -9.89 2.24
N PHE A 64 -16.61 -8.93 2.34
CA PHE A 64 -15.39 -9.10 3.12
C PHE A 64 -15.60 -8.94 4.62
N SER A 65 -16.59 -8.15 5.05
CA SER A 65 -16.98 -8.04 6.46
C SER A 65 -17.46 -9.36 7.08
N LYS A 66 -17.85 -10.35 6.27
CA LYS A 66 -18.11 -11.74 6.73
C LYS A 66 -16.84 -12.45 7.22
N GLU A 67 -15.67 -12.04 6.74
CA GLU A 67 -14.38 -12.69 7.03
C GLU A 67 -13.48 -11.85 7.94
N LEU A 68 -13.39 -10.54 7.67
CA LEU A 68 -12.50 -9.60 8.35
C LEU A 68 -13.17 -8.23 8.49
N PRO A 69 -12.93 -7.47 9.58
CA PRO A 69 -13.35 -6.08 9.68
C PRO A 69 -12.87 -5.29 8.46
N THR A 70 -13.80 -4.84 7.62
CA THR A 70 -13.49 -4.22 6.33
C THR A 70 -13.99 -2.78 6.29
N LEU A 71 -13.12 -1.85 5.92
CA LEU A 71 -13.46 -0.43 5.77
C LEU A 71 -13.24 0.05 4.33
N PRO A 72 -14.22 0.74 3.72
CA PRO A 72 -13.99 1.47 2.48
C PRO A 72 -13.17 2.73 2.77
N PHE A 73 -12.23 3.05 1.87
CA PHE A 73 -11.35 4.19 2.03
C PHE A 73 -11.09 4.90 0.69
N GLN A 74 -11.02 6.22 0.75
CA GLN A 74 -10.57 7.04 -0.37
C GLN A 74 -9.42 7.95 0.08
N ALA A 75 -8.19 7.58 -0.31
CA ALA A 75 -7.02 8.38 -0.01
C ALA A 75 -6.91 9.58 -0.98
N LYS A 76 -7.43 10.74 -0.56
CA LYS A 76 -7.17 12.04 -1.23
C LYS A 76 -6.04 12.79 -0.52
N LYS A 77 -5.39 13.71 -1.24
CA LYS A 77 -4.54 14.73 -0.60
C LYS A 77 -5.47 15.65 0.21
N GLN A 78 -5.13 15.92 1.48
CA GLN A 78 -5.88 16.74 2.47
C GLN A 78 -7.06 16.05 3.18
N GLU A 79 -7.71 16.77 4.11
CA GLU A 79 -8.67 16.28 5.12
C GLU A 79 -9.95 15.63 4.60
N LYS A 80 -10.23 15.73 3.30
CA LYS A 80 -11.43 15.19 2.63
C LYS A 80 -11.34 13.69 2.28
N ALA A 81 -10.52 12.92 2.99
CA ALA A 81 -10.40 11.48 2.77
C ALA A 81 -11.61 10.75 3.39
N ALA A 82 -12.44 10.12 2.54
CA ALA A 82 -13.52 9.25 3.00
C ALA A 82 -12.95 8.00 3.68
N GLY A 83 -13.55 7.55 4.78
CA GLY A 83 -13.03 6.41 5.56
C GLY A 83 -11.99 6.77 6.63
N ARG A 84 -11.46 8.00 6.62
CA ARG A 84 -10.40 8.45 7.56
C ARG A 84 -10.83 8.36 9.02
N LEU A 85 -12.01 8.91 9.33
CA LEU A 85 -12.52 8.93 10.69
C LEU A 85 -12.86 7.52 11.17
N GLN A 86 -13.51 6.70 10.34
CA GLN A 86 -13.85 5.31 10.68
C GLN A 86 -12.58 4.49 10.98
N LEU A 87 -11.55 4.60 10.13
CA LEU A 87 -10.29 3.90 10.35
C LEU A 87 -9.59 4.41 11.61
N PHE A 88 -9.57 5.72 11.84
CA PHE A 88 -8.97 6.29 13.05
C PHE A 88 -9.70 5.82 14.33
N GLN A 89 -11.04 5.80 14.33
CA GLN A 89 -11.84 5.33 15.44
C GLN A 89 -11.59 3.84 15.72
N LEU A 90 -11.54 3.01 14.69
CA LEU A 90 -11.23 1.59 14.83
C LEU A 90 -9.83 1.37 15.42
N LEU A 91 -8.81 2.08 14.92
CA LEU A 91 -7.47 2.00 15.49
C LEU A 91 -7.42 2.50 16.94
N ARG A 92 -8.20 3.53 17.29
CA ARG A 92 -8.31 4.02 18.68
C ARG A 92 -8.93 2.97 19.61
N GLN A 93 -9.93 2.21 19.15
CA GLN A 93 -10.51 1.10 19.92
C GLN A 93 -9.47 0.02 20.22
N TYR A 94 -8.62 -0.34 19.24
CA TYR A 94 -7.51 -1.27 19.47
C TYR A 94 -6.48 -0.73 20.48
N VAL A 95 -6.18 0.58 20.45
CA VAL A 95 -5.31 1.21 21.45
C VAL A 95 -5.91 1.15 22.85
N GLN A 96 -7.24 1.26 22.98
CA GLN A 96 -7.93 1.12 24.26
C GLN A 96 -7.93 -0.33 24.76
N LEU A 97 -8.11 -1.29 23.85
CA LEU A 97 -8.07 -2.72 24.16
C LEU A 97 -6.67 -3.15 24.67
N MET A 98 -5.61 -2.65 24.03
CA MET A 98 -4.21 -2.89 24.42
C MET A 98 -3.69 -1.82 25.37
N SER A 99 -4.45 -1.55 26.44
CA SER A 99 -4.14 -0.49 27.40
C SER A 99 -2.86 -0.77 28.21
N ASP A 100 -2.51 -2.05 28.38
CA ASP A 100 -1.28 -2.56 29.01
C ASP A 100 0.00 -2.14 28.28
N ARG A 101 -0.10 -1.92 26.95
CA ARG A 101 1.04 -1.55 26.13
C ARG A 101 1.27 -0.03 26.14
N LYS A 102 2.52 0.38 26.35
CA LYS A 102 2.93 1.80 26.26
C LYS A 102 2.66 2.38 24.88
N HIS A 103 2.92 1.59 23.84
CA HIS A 103 2.78 1.97 22.43
C HIS A 103 2.14 0.83 21.66
N VAL A 104 1.29 1.16 20.70
CA VAL A 104 0.67 0.23 19.75
C VAL A 104 1.15 0.57 18.35
N SER A 105 1.59 -0.45 17.63
CA SER A 105 2.11 -0.32 16.27
C SER A 105 1.19 -0.96 15.25
N VAL A 106 0.87 -0.22 14.18
CA VAL A 106 -0.04 -0.64 13.10
C VAL A 106 0.74 -0.79 11.80
N GLY A 107 0.85 -2.02 11.28
CA GLY A 107 1.54 -2.30 10.03
C GLY A 107 0.62 -2.22 8.81
N PHE A 108 0.98 -1.44 7.79
CA PHE A 108 0.26 -1.41 6.51
C PHE A 108 0.91 -2.36 5.51
N ILE A 109 0.18 -3.38 5.06
CA ILE A 109 0.62 -4.36 4.07
C ILE A 109 -0.29 -4.34 2.83
N GLY A 110 0.20 -4.87 1.71
CA GLY A 110 -0.60 -4.97 0.47
C GLY A 110 0.22 -4.78 -0.80
N TYR A 111 -0.43 -4.97 -1.94
CA TYR A 111 0.18 -4.87 -3.28
C TYR A 111 0.87 -3.51 -3.52
N PRO A 112 1.85 -3.42 -4.44
CA PRO A 112 2.34 -2.13 -4.93
C PRO A 112 1.18 -1.26 -5.45
N ASN A 113 1.31 0.07 -5.33
CA ASN A 113 0.35 1.04 -5.87
C ASN A 113 -1.12 0.97 -5.38
N VAL A 114 -1.45 0.12 -4.40
CA VAL A 114 -2.79 0.11 -3.78
C VAL A 114 -3.08 1.35 -2.94
N GLY A 115 -2.04 2.12 -2.56
CA GLY A 115 -2.19 3.38 -1.82
C GLY A 115 -1.86 3.34 -0.33
N LYS A 116 -1.05 2.39 0.15
CA LYS A 116 -0.60 2.28 1.56
C LYS A 116 -0.07 3.60 2.12
N SER A 117 0.98 4.15 1.49
CA SER A 117 1.60 5.42 1.91
C SER A 117 0.63 6.61 1.80
N SER A 118 -0.31 6.58 0.85
CA SER A 118 -1.35 7.60 0.72
C SER A 118 -2.36 7.56 1.87
N ILE A 119 -2.74 6.37 2.35
CA ILE A 119 -3.60 6.21 3.53
C ILE A 119 -2.90 6.73 4.78
N ILE A 120 -1.61 6.44 4.95
CA ILE A 120 -0.82 6.95 6.08
C ILE A 120 -0.77 8.49 6.07
N ASN A 121 -0.53 9.08 4.89
CA ASN A 121 -0.54 10.53 4.72
C ASN A 121 -1.93 11.14 5.00
N ALA A 122 -3.01 10.46 4.59
CA ALA A 122 -4.37 10.88 4.88
C ALA A 122 -4.70 10.81 6.38
N LEU A 123 -4.26 9.76 7.08
CA LEU A 123 -4.41 9.65 8.54
C LEU A 123 -3.63 10.74 9.29
N ARG A 124 -2.45 11.12 8.78
CA ARG A 124 -1.63 12.19 9.36
C ARG A 124 -2.05 13.60 8.96
N SER A 125 -2.98 13.75 8.02
CA SER A 125 -3.30 15.04 7.37
C SER A 125 -2.06 15.80 6.85
N LYS A 126 -0.96 15.09 6.58
CA LYS A 126 0.33 15.66 6.18
C LYS A 126 1.08 14.68 5.28
N GLN A 127 1.83 15.21 4.32
CA GLN A 127 2.72 14.40 3.51
C GLN A 127 3.96 13.99 4.33
N VAL A 128 3.92 12.78 4.89
CA VAL A 128 5.01 12.18 5.67
C VAL A 128 5.73 11.13 4.83
N CYS A 129 4.98 10.24 4.20
CA CYS A 129 5.50 9.21 3.31
C CYS A 129 5.57 9.75 1.87
N ARG A 130 6.61 9.37 1.12
CA ARG A 130 6.65 9.63 -0.33
C ARG A 130 5.62 8.73 -1.02
N ALA A 131 4.73 9.34 -1.79
CA ALA A 131 3.69 8.64 -2.53
C ALA A 131 3.70 9.13 -3.97
N ALA A 132 3.89 8.19 -4.91
CA ALA A 132 3.89 8.43 -6.34
C ALA A 132 3.09 7.33 -7.05
N PRO A 133 2.49 7.61 -8.22
CA PRO A 133 1.78 6.62 -9.03
C PRO A 133 2.76 5.71 -9.80
N ILE A 134 3.86 5.32 -9.15
CA ILE A 134 4.94 4.54 -9.73
C ILE A 134 5.29 3.44 -8.72
N PRO A 135 5.34 2.16 -9.14
CA PRO A 135 5.69 1.09 -8.22
C PRO A 135 7.14 1.22 -7.73
N GLY A 136 7.36 0.78 -6.50
CA GLY A 136 8.67 0.78 -5.84
C GLY A 136 9.11 2.13 -5.27
N GLU A 137 8.17 3.06 -5.03
CA GLU A 137 8.45 4.32 -4.33
C GLU A 137 8.88 4.07 -2.88
N THR A 138 8.09 3.30 -2.12
CA THR A 138 8.47 2.84 -0.78
C THR A 138 9.39 1.63 -0.90
N ARG A 139 10.69 1.81 -0.61
CA ARG A 139 11.72 0.75 -0.68
C ARG A 139 12.04 0.11 0.66
N VAL A 140 11.93 0.90 1.73
CA VAL A 140 12.28 0.50 3.09
C VAL A 140 11.10 0.81 3.99
N TRP A 141 10.85 -0.03 4.99
CA TRP A 141 9.84 0.24 6.00
C TRP A 141 10.19 1.49 6.84
N GLN A 142 9.17 2.20 7.30
CA GLN A 142 9.36 3.42 8.09
C GLN A 142 8.28 3.55 9.17
N TYR A 143 8.68 4.09 10.32
CA TYR A 143 7.80 4.41 11.43
C TYR A 143 7.25 5.83 11.30
N VAL A 144 5.94 5.98 11.48
CA VAL A 144 5.23 7.26 11.45
C VAL A 144 4.37 7.36 12.72
N ALA A 145 4.71 8.28 13.61
CA ALA A 145 3.91 8.54 14.80
C ALA A 145 2.59 9.23 14.42
N LEU A 146 1.44 8.62 14.76
CA LEU A 146 0.13 9.23 14.59
C LEU A 146 -0.30 9.97 15.87
N THR A 147 -0.13 9.33 17.02
CA THR A 147 -0.29 9.94 18.35
C THR A 147 0.87 9.51 19.25
N LYS A 148 0.93 9.98 20.51
CA LYS A 148 1.98 9.56 21.47
C LYS A 148 1.99 8.04 21.73
N ARG A 149 0.84 7.38 21.58
CA ARG A 149 0.69 5.93 21.82
C ARG A 149 0.51 5.10 20.55
N LEU A 150 0.23 5.73 19.40
CA LEU A 150 -0.10 5.03 18.16
C LEU A 150 0.93 5.32 17.07
N TYR A 151 1.62 4.27 16.62
CA TYR A 151 2.60 4.31 15.54
C TYR A 151 2.09 3.55 14.33
N LEU A 152 2.34 4.08 13.14
CA LEU A 152 2.05 3.45 11.86
C LEU A 152 3.36 2.99 11.23
N ILE A 153 3.34 1.84 10.57
CA ILE A 153 4.49 1.27 9.86
C ILE A 153 4.10 1.15 8.39
N ASP A 154 4.79 1.90 7.53
CA ASP A 154 4.66 1.76 6.08
C ASP A 154 5.56 0.63 5.59
N CYS A 155 5.03 -0.29 4.76
CA CYS A 155 5.77 -1.41 4.20
C CYS A 155 5.92 -1.24 2.67
N PRO A 156 7.06 -1.66 2.07
CA PRO A 156 7.11 -1.85 0.62
C PRO A 156 5.98 -2.77 0.13
N GLY A 157 5.55 -2.57 -1.11
CA GLY A 157 4.52 -3.41 -1.72
C GLY A 157 4.98 -4.86 -1.87
N ILE A 158 4.09 -5.80 -1.55
CA ILE A 158 4.37 -7.23 -1.66
C ILE A 158 3.57 -7.83 -2.81
N VAL A 159 4.21 -8.70 -3.58
CA VAL A 159 3.56 -9.47 -4.64
C VAL A 159 3.84 -10.93 -4.34
N PRO A 160 2.84 -11.72 -3.92
CA PRO A 160 3.01 -13.14 -3.74
C PRO A 160 3.51 -13.77 -5.04
N ALA A 161 4.56 -14.58 -4.96
CA ALA A 161 4.97 -15.43 -6.08
C ALA A 161 3.91 -16.51 -6.26
N SER A 162 2.89 -16.21 -7.05
CA SER A 162 1.91 -17.19 -7.51
C SER A 162 2.20 -17.44 -8.98
N ALA A 163 2.54 -18.69 -9.34
CA ALA A 163 2.79 -19.08 -10.72
C ALA A 163 1.55 -18.93 -11.63
N SER A 164 0.37 -18.74 -11.05
CA SER A 164 -0.91 -18.66 -11.77
C SER A 164 -1.28 -17.26 -12.30
N ILE A 165 -0.51 -16.21 -12.00
CA ILE A 165 -0.88 -14.85 -12.42
C ILE A 165 -0.20 -14.54 -13.75
N SER A 166 -1.00 -14.35 -14.81
CA SER A 166 -0.54 -13.84 -16.11
C SER A 166 0.29 -12.55 -15.95
N ASP A 167 1.35 -12.40 -16.74
CA ASP A 167 2.19 -11.20 -16.70
C ASP A 167 1.40 -9.94 -17.04
N SER A 168 0.42 -10.04 -17.94
CA SER A 168 -0.51 -8.96 -18.28
C SER A 168 -1.32 -8.48 -17.05
N LEU A 169 -1.78 -9.39 -16.19
CA LEU A 169 -2.43 -9.04 -14.92
C LEU A 169 -1.49 -8.30 -13.95
N ARG A 170 -0.20 -8.65 -13.93
CA ARG A 170 0.81 -7.97 -13.07
C ARG A 170 1.01 -6.53 -13.53
N VAL A 171 1.00 -6.31 -14.84
CA VAL A 171 1.08 -4.98 -15.46
C VAL A 171 -0.18 -4.16 -15.17
N ILE A 172 -1.37 -4.75 -15.36
CA ILE A 172 -2.67 -4.08 -15.09
C ILE A 172 -2.78 -3.67 -13.61
N ARG A 173 -2.37 -4.55 -12.69
CA ARG A 173 -2.34 -4.27 -11.23
C ARG A 173 -1.30 -3.23 -10.82
N GLY A 174 -0.46 -2.75 -11.73
CA GLY A 174 0.53 -1.71 -11.46
C GLY A 174 1.73 -2.19 -10.66
N VAL A 175 2.08 -3.47 -10.76
CA VAL A 175 3.29 -4.02 -10.13
C VAL A 175 4.56 -3.57 -10.86
N VAL A 176 4.49 -3.52 -12.19
CA VAL A 176 5.61 -3.21 -13.08
C VAL A 176 5.46 -1.80 -13.64
N ARG A 177 6.59 -1.10 -13.83
CA ARG A 177 6.63 0.20 -14.49
C ARG A 177 6.46 0.01 -16.00
N PRO A 178 5.49 0.68 -16.67
CA PRO A 178 5.31 0.55 -18.11
C PRO A 178 6.57 0.86 -18.96
N GLU A 179 7.51 1.68 -18.48
CA GLU A 179 8.76 1.95 -19.21
C GLU A 179 9.73 0.77 -19.25
N ARG A 180 9.62 -0.16 -18.30
CA ARG A 180 10.52 -1.33 -18.21
C ARG A 180 10.02 -2.53 -18.99
N ILE A 181 8.84 -2.43 -19.59
CA ILE A 181 8.24 -3.48 -20.38
C ILE A 181 8.78 -3.35 -21.82
N ALA A 182 9.34 -4.45 -22.33
CA ALA A 182 9.88 -4.51 -23.68
C ALA A 182 8.79 -4.39 -24.74
N CYS A 183 7.75 -5.23 -24.64
CA CYS A 183 6.60 -5.30 -25.54
C CYS A 183 5.29 -4.92 -24.81
N PRO A 184 5.04 -3.62 -24.53
CA PRO A 184 3.84 -3.18 -23.82
C PRO A 184 2.53 -3.45 -24.59
N GLU A 185 2.60 -3.59 -25.90
CA GLU A 185 1.48 -3.89 -26.79
C GLU A 185 0.79 -5.23 -26.48
N GLU A 186 1.54 -6.26 -26.07
CA GLU A 186 1.00 -7.60 -25.75
C GLU A 186 -0.01 -7.60 -24.58
N HIS A 187 0.03 -6.57 -23.74
CA HIS A 187 -0.84 -6.46 -22.57
C HIS A 187 -2.16 -5.74 -22.89
N ILE A 188 -2.28 -5.12 -24.07
CA ILE A 188 -3.41 -4.24 -24.39
C ILE A 188 -4.69 -5.03 -24.68
N ASP A 189 -4.59 -6.25 -25.24
CA ASP A 189 -5.75 -7.13 -25.43
C ASP A 189 -6.51 -7.35 -24.12
N GLU A 190 -5.77 -7.62 -23.04
CA GLU A 190 -6.36 -7.87 -21.72
C GLU A 190 -6.99 -6.60 -21.10
N VAL A 191 -6.48 -5.42 -21.49
CA VAL A 191 -7.06 -4.11 -21.12
C VAL A 191 -8.36 -3.87 -21.86
N LEU A 192 -8.39 -4.09 -23.18
CA LEU A 192 -9.58 -3.91 -24.00
C LEU A 192 -10.72 -4.84 -23.58
N GLN A 193 -10.41 -6.04 -23.10
CA GLN A 193 -11.42 -6.97 -22.54
C GLN A 193 -12.05 -6.49 -21.22
N ARG A 194 -11.39 -5.60 -20.47
CA ARG A 194 -11.82 -5.15 -19.13
C ARG A 194 -12.45 -3.77 -19.12
N VAL A 195 -12.06 -2.91 -20.04
CA VAL A 195 -12.51 -1.52 -20.11
C VAL A 195 -13.62 -1.44 -21.17
N GLN A 196 -14.73 -0.80 -20.82
CA GLN A 196 -15.83 -0.58 -21.75
C GLN A 196 -15.38 0.30 -22.92
N GLU A 197 -15.81 -0.04 -24.13
CA GLU A 197 -15.39 0.64 -25.36
C GLU A 197 -15.76 2.14 -25.32
N GLU A 198 -16.94 2.47 -24.80
CA GLU A 198 -17.44 3.84 -24.65
C GLU A 198 -16.51 4.67 -23.75
N SER A 199 -15.96 4.06 -22.69
CA SER A 199 -15.03 4.72 -21.78
C SER A 199 -13.70 5.02 -22.45
N ILE A 200 -13.23 4.12 -23.32
CA ILE A 200 -12.01 4.32 -24.12
C ILE A 200 -12.22 5.45 -25.12
N ARG A 201 -13.35 5.43 -25.86
CA ARG A 201 -13.70 6.47 -26.83
C ARG A 201 -13.80 7.83 -26.17
N ALA A 202 -14.50 7.93 -25.04
CA ALA A 202 -14.63 9.17 -24.28
C ALA A 202 -13.27 9.69 -23.81
N ARG A 203 -12.42 8.82 -23.23
CA ARG A 203 -11.11 9.20 -22.68
C ARG A 203 -10.15 9.75 -23.73
N TYR A 204 -10.14 9.15 -24.93
CA TYR A 204 -9.28 9.53 -26.03
C TYR A 204 -10.00 10.39 -27.09
N SER A 205 -11.24 10.78 -26.82
CA SER A 205 -12.14 11.56 -27.69
C SER A 205 -12.34 10.97 -29.09
N LEU A 206 -12.18 9.65 -29.26
CA LEU A 206 -12.15 8.97 -30.57
C LEU A 206 -13.51 9.10 -31.30
N PRO A 207 -13.53 9.47 -32.60
CA PRO A 207 -14.77 9.52 -33.36
C PRO A 207 -15.42 8.14 -33.48
N ASP A 208 -16.76 8.07 -33.51
CA ASP A 208 -17.49 6.79 -33.69
C ASP A 208 -17.23 6.12 -35.04
N ALA A 209 -16.75 6.88 -36.02
CA ALA A 209 -16.29 6.35 -37.30
C ALA A 209 -15.02 5.50 -37.18
N CYS A 210 -14.22 5.72 -36.13
CA CYS A 210 -13.01 4.96 -35.87
C CYS A 210 -13.36 3.65 -35.16
N LYS A 211 -13.59 2.60 -35.94
CA LYS A 211 -13.69 1.23 -35.42
C LYS A 211 -12.31 0.59 -35.37
N TRP A 212 -12.07 -0.19 -34.33
CA TRP A 212 -10.90 -1.06 -34.21
C TRP A 212 -11.38 -2.49 -33.92
N THR A 213 -10.66 -3.47 -34.44
CA THR A 213 -10.97 -4.90 -34.31
C THR A 213 -10.04 -5.62 -33.34
N ASP A 214 -8.85 -5.06 -33.17
CA ASP A 214 -7.68 -5.68 -32.58
C ASP A 214 -6.90 -4.61 -31.80
N SER A 215 -6.06 -5.05 -30.86
CA SER A 215 -5.23 -4.12 -30.08
C SER A 215 -4.29 -3.31 -30.96
N GLU A 216 -3.74 -3.89 -32.01
CA GLU A 216 -2.79 -3.22 -32.90
C GLU A 216 -3.47 -2.07 -33.68
N SER A 217 -4.63 -2.32 -34.31
CA SER A 217 -5.39 -1.27 -34.99
C SER A 217 -5.84 -0.16 -34.03
N PHE A 218 -6.27 -0.51 -32.81
CA PHE A 218 -6.60 0.47 -31.77
C PHE A 218 -5.40 1.36 -31.44
N LEU A 219 -4.23 0.76 -31.21
CA LEU A 219 -3.01 1.49 -30.87
C LEU A 219 -2.54 2.37 -32.03
N ALA A 220 -2.67 1.91 -33.27
CA ALA A 220 -2.33 2.70 -34.45
C ALA A 220 -3.22 3.94 -34.59
N VAL A 221 -4.53 3.81 -34.36
CA VAL A 221 -5.48 4.94 -34.35
C VAL A 221 -5.13 5.92 -33.22
N LEU A 222 -4.85 5.40 -32.02
CA LEU A 222 -4.49 6.22 -30.87
C LEU A 222 -3.17 6.98 -31.09
N ALA A 223 -2.16 6.32 -31.66
CA ALA A 223 -0.86 6.88 -31.96
C ALA A 223 -0.99 8.06 -32.95
N LYS A 224 -1.72 7.86 -34.07
CA LYS A 224 -2.01 8.92 -35.06
C LYS A 224 -2.69 10.12 -34.40
N LYS A 225 -3.71 9.86 -33.58
CA LYS A 225 -4.44 10.92 -32.88
C LYS A 225 -3.60 11.71 -31.89
N LYS A 226 -2.69 11.03 -31.18
CA LYS A 226 -1.79 11.66 -30.21
C LYS A 226 -0.53 12.26 -30.86
N GLY A 227 -0.39 12.18 -32.18
CA GLY A 227 0.80 12.63 -32.90
C GLY A 227 2.06 11.84 -32.52
N LYS A 228 1.91 10.59 -32.07
CA LYS A 228 3.01 9.68 -31.75
C LYS A 228 3.36 8.88 -32.99
N LEU A 229 4.16 9.49 -33.85
CA LEU A 229 4.63 8.89 -35.10
C LEU A 229 6.14 8.70 -35.06
N LEU A 230 6.61 7.60 -35.62
CA LEU A 230 8.01 7.34 -35.90
C LEU A 230 8.45 8.12 -37.15
N LYS A 231 9.76 8.04 -37.44
CA LYS A 231 10.30 8.55 -38.71
C LYS A 231 9.59 7.85 -39.87
N GLY A 232 9.15 8.62 -40.87
CA GLY A 232 8.36 8.10 -41.99
C GLY A 232 6.84 8.16 -41.80
N GLY A 233 6.35 8.66 -40.65
CA GLY A 233 4.91 8.84 -40.42
C GLY A 233 4.18 7.56 -39.96
N GLU A 234 4.93 6.50 -39.65
CA GLU A 234 4.38 5.27 -39.08
C GLU A 234 3.93 5.49 -37.63
N PRO A 235 2.79 4.90 -37.20
CA PRO A 235 2.32 5.04 -35.82
C PRO A 235 3.24 4.34 -34.82
N ASP A 236 3.60 5.03 -33.74
CA ASP A 236 4.37 4.44 -32.63
C ASP A 236 3.44 3.68 -31.66
N ILE A 237 3.27 2.39 -31.94
CA ILE A 237 2.42 1.46 -31.18
C ILE A 237 2.92 1.31 -29.74
N SER A 238 4.23 1.17 -29.53
CA SER A 238 4.82 0.93 -28.21
C SER A 238 4.62 2.12 -27.27
N THR A 239 4.79 3.35 -27.76
CA THR A 239 4.51 4.56 -26.99
C THR A 239 3.02 4.73 -26.71
N ALA A 240 2.15 4.43 -27.69
CA ALA A 240 0.71 4.44 -27.49
C ALA A 240 0.28 3.44 -26.41
N ALA A 241 0.82 2.22 -26.42
CA ALA A 241 0.54 1.19 -25.42
C ALA A 241 0.93 1.64 -24.00
N ARG A 242 2.12 2.25 -23.84
CA ARG A 242 2.54 2.82 -22.55
C ARG A 242 1.58 3.91 -22.04
N ILE A 243 1.07 4.76 -22.93
CA ILE A 243 0.07 5.79 -22.56
C ILE A 243 -1.20 5.13 -22.02
N VAL A 244 -1.68 4.07 -22.69
CA VAL A 244 -2.88 3.34 -22.29
C VAL A 244 -2.70 2.67 -20.93
N LEU A 245 -1.59 1.96 -20.74
CA LEU A 245 -1.26 1.32 -19.46
C LEU A 245 -1.16 2.34 -18.32
N TYR A 246 -0.59 3.52 -18.61
CA TYR A 246 -0.53 4.60 -17.62
C TYR A 246 -1.89 5.17 -17.25
N ASP A 247 -2.74 5.40 -18.23
CA ASP A 247 -4.08 5.91 -17.99
C ASP A 247 -4.94 4.90 -17.22
N LEU A 248 -4.76 3.59 -17.46
CA LEU A 248 -5.39 2.51 -16.70
C LEU A 248 -4.91 2.49 -15.23
N GLN A 249 -3.59 2.48 -15.00
CA GLN A 249 -3.01 2.41 -13.66
C GLN A 249 -3.38 3.64 -12.81
N ARG A 250 -3.52 4.81 -13.43
CA ARG A 250 -3.93 6.07 -12.78
C ARG A 250 -5.44 6.22 -12.60
N GLY A 251 -6.24 5.27 -13.08
CA GLY A 251 -7.70 5.30 -12.95
C GLY A 251 -8.38 6.29 -13.90
N ARG A 252 -7.72 6.69 -14.99
CA ARG A 252 -8.33 7.52 -16.05
C ARG A 252 -9.16 6.68 -17.02
N LEU A 253 -8.82 5.39 -17.16
CA LEU A 253 -9.68 4.39 -17.79
C LEU A 253 -10.40 3.63 -16.67
N PRO A 254 -11.73 3.79 -16.54
CA PRO A 254 -12.50 3.12 -15.52
C PRO A 254 -12.62 1.62 -15.85
N TYR A 255 -12.35 0.78 -14.86
CA TYR A 255 -12.65 -0.65 -14.90
C TYR A 255 -12.81 -1.17 -13.48
N TYR A 256 -13.59 -2.24 -13.32
CA TYR A 256 -13.67 -2.99 -12.09
C TYR A 256 -14.04 -4.44 -12.37
N VAL A 257 -13.59 -5.34 -11.51
CA VAL A 257 -13.99 -6.74 -11.52
C VAL A 257 -15.33 -6.84 -10.79
N PRO A 258 -16.39 -7.37 -11.43
CA PRO A 258 -17.67 -7.55 -10.78
C PRO A 258 -17.51 -8.52 -9.59
N PRO A 259 -18.20 -8.26 -8.46
CA PRO A 259 -18.22 -9.22 -7.37
C PRO A 259 -18.85 -10.53 -7.85
N PRO A 260 -18.36 -11.69 -7.37
CA PRO A 260 -19.02 -12.96 -7.67
C PRO A 260 -20.47 -12.91 -7.19
N VAL A 261 -21.39 -13.36 -8.04
CA VAL A 261 -22.82 -13.41 -7.69
C VAL A 261 -22.98 -14.46 -6.58
N ASP A 262 -23.35 -14.01 -5.38
CA ASP A 262 -23.76 -14.93 -4.31
C ASP A 262 -25.15 -15.46 -4.71
N PRO A 263 -25.33 -16.77 -5.01
CA PRO A 263 -26.62 -17.32 -5.45
C PRO A 263 -27.73 -17.24 -4.38
N ASN A 264 -27.36 -16.91 -3.14
CA ASN A 264 -28.27 -16.71 -2.00
C ASN A 264 -28.38 -15.23 -1.59
N ALA A 265 -27.83 -14.28 -2.35
CA ALA A 265 -28.07 -12.87 -2.07
C ALA A 265 -29.51 -12.52 -2.47
N PRO A 266 -30.27 -11.80 -1.62
CA PRO A 266 -31.54 -11.23 -2.07
C PRO A 266 -31.24 -10.32 -3.27
N GLU A 267 -32.01 -10.48 -4.34
CA GLU A 267 -31.96 -9.60 -5.51
C GLU A 267 -32.28 -8.18 -5.02
N GLU A 268 -31.27 -7.34 -4.82
CA GLU A 268 -31.50 -5.91 -4.62
C GLU A 268 -31.90 -5.34 -5.98
N GLU A 269 -33.14 -4.85 -6.06
CA GLU A 269 -33.73 -4.19 -7.23
C GLU A 269 -32.73 -3.23 -7.88
N SER A 270 -32.39 -3.51 -9.14
CA SER A 270 -31.80 -2.52 -10.02
C SER A 270 -32.85 -1.43 -10.28
N GLY A 271 -32.88 -0.43 -9.40
CA GLY A 271 -33.72 0.76 -9.54
C GLY A 271 -33.38 1.50 -10.83
N ASP A 272 -34.27 1.35 -11.80
CA ASP A 272 -34.37 2.09 -13.05
C ASP A 272 -34.70 3.57 -12.74
N GLU A 273 -33.68 4.38 -12.44
CA GLU A 273 -33.84 5.84 -12.33
C GLU A 273 -33.95 6.48 -13.72
N ASN A 274 -34.98 6.14 -14.51
CA ASN A 274 -35.37 6.97 -15.65
C ASN A 274 -36.81 6.78 -16.12
N LYS A 275 -37.81 7.03 -15.26
CA LYS A 275 -39.20 7.30 -15.68
C LYS A 275 -39.99 7.94 -14.53
N GLY A 276 -40.02 9.26 -14.48
CA GLY A 276 -40.82 9.95 -13.45
C GLY A 276 -40.66 11.46 -13.35
N LYS A 277 -40.53 12.19 -14.46
CA LYS A 277 -40.74 13.64 -14.49
C LYS A 277 -41.50 14.03 -15.75
N LYS A 278 -42.78 13.67 -15.80
CA LYS A 278 -43.77 14.30 -16.67
C LYS A 278 -45.14 14.05 -16.06
N ARG A 279 -45.90 15.15 -15.91
CA ARG A 279 -47.24 15.29 -15.30
C ARG A 279 -47.19 15.65 -13.81
N ASP A 280 -47.11 16.95 -13.56
CA ASP A 280 -48.27 17.70 -13.05
C ASP A 280 -47.90 19.18 -13.04
N ARG A 281 -48.22 19.86 -14.14
CA ARG A 281 -48.17 21.31 -14.25
C ARG A 281 -49.20 21.71 -15.29
N GLU A 282 -50.44 21.89 -14.83
CA GLU A 282 -51.43 22.75 -15.46
C GLU A 282 -52.61 22.98 -14.50
N ASN A 283 -52.98 24.26 -14.37
CA ASN A 283 -54.21 24.84 -13.83
C ASN A 283 -54.40 24.96 -12.31
N ARG A 284 -54.04 26.13 -11.75
CA ARG A 284 -54.93 27.31 -11.67
C ARG A 284 -54.24 28.49 -10.98
N GLU A 285 -54.03 29.57 -11.75
CA GLU A 285 -54.11 30.98 -11.32
C GLU A 285 -55.62 31.25 -11.04
N ASP A 286 -56.14 32.18 -10.23
CA ASP A 286 -55.78 33.49 -9.68
C ASP A 286 -56.30 33.55 -8.20
N GLU A 287 -56.05 34.52 -7.31
CA GLU A 287 -56.37 35.95 -7.37
C GLU A 287 -55.92 36.61 -6.02
N GLU A 288 -55.75 37.94 -6.05
CA GLU A 288 -55.22 38.83 -5.00
C GLU A 288 -56.16 39.03 -3.79
N ASP A 289 -55.57 39.45 -2.65
CA ASP A 289 -55.97 40.61 -1.81
C ASP A 289 -55.78 40.41 -0.29
N GLY A 290 -55.32 41.49 0.35
CA GLY A 290 -55.93 41.97 1.60
C GLY A 290 -55.24 41.68 2.93
N GLU A 291 -54.49 42.69 3.40
CA GLU A 291 -54.42 43.25 4.78
C GLU A 291 -54.68 42.37 6.02
N GLY A 292 -53.80 42.52 7.03
CA GLY A 292 -54.16 42.20 8.42
C GLY A 292 -52.98 42.18 9.40
N ARG A 293 -52.86 43.25 10.19
CA ARG A 293 -52.07 43.34 11.44
C ARG A 293 -52.45 42.22 12.42
N ASP A 294 -51.53 41.70 13.22
CA ASP A 294 -51.38 42.09 14.64
C ASP A 294 -50.23 41.34 15.35
N GLU A 295 -49.82 41.95 16.45
CA GLU A 295 -48.67 41.78 17.36
C GLU A 295 -48.53 40.43 18.08
N GLY A 296 -47.34 40.18 18.67
CA GLY A 296 -47.21 39.24 19.79
C GLY A 296 -45.84 38.59 20.03
N GLU A 297 -45.03 39.28 20.84
CA GLU A 297 -44.11 38.76 21.88
C GLU A 297 -42.91 37.83 21.57
N GLU A 298 -41.74 38.44 21.77
CA GLU A 298 -40.66 38.09 22.70
C GLU A 298 -40.09 36.66 22.77
N GLY A 299 -38.76 36.63 22.64
CA GLY A 299 -37.88 35.51 22.97
C GLY A 299 -36.44 35.86 22.62
N ASP A 300 -35.84 36.76 23.41
CA ASP A 300 -34.39 36.98 23.46
C ASP A 300 -33.68 35.66 23.81
N GLU A 301 -32.54 35.41 23.18
CA GLU A 301 -31.30 35.13 23.91
C GLU A 301 -30.08 35.23 22.98
N GLU A 302 -29.06 35.88 23.53
CA GLU A 302 -27.92 36.52 22.90
C GLU A 302 -26.83 35.51 22.49
N GLU A 303 -26.19 35.71 21.33
CA GLU A 303 -24.80 35.26 21.11
C GLU A 303 -23.91 36.49 20.84
N GLU A 304 -23.03 36.73 21.80
CA GLU A 304 -22.11 37.85 21.92
C GLU A 304 -21.01 37.77 20.83
N ASN A 305 -21.02 38.74 19.92
CA ASN A 305 -19.91 39.04 19.02
C ASN A 305 -18.88 39.91 19.74
N GLY A 306 -17.61 39.51 19.67
CA GLY A 306 -16.48 40.38 19.97
C GLY A 306 -15.50 40.39 18.80
N GLU A 307 -15.68 41.34 17.89
CA GLU A 307 -14.61 41.84 16.99
C GLU A 307 -13.70 42.76 17.80
N GLU A 308 -12.38 42.73 17.61
CA GLU A 308 -11.56 43.73 16.90
C GLU A 308 -10.10 43.49 17.40
N GLU A 309 -8.97 43.82 16.77
CA GLU A 309 -8.57 44.41 15.50
C GLU A 309 -7.05 44.16 15.35
N SER A 310 -6.51 44.50 14.19
CA SER A 310 -5.12 44.34 13.77
C SER A 310 -4.10 45.26 14.46
N ALA A 311 -2.86 44.78 14.63
CA ALA A 311 -1.63 45.61 14.48
C ALA A 311 -0.36 44.74 14.32
N GLY A 312 0.49 45.09 13.34
CA GLY A 312 1.79 44.49 13.05
C GLY A 312 2.95 44.99 13.97
N PRO A 313 4.20 44.57 13.70
CA PRO A 313 5.10 43.98 14.72
C PRO A 313 6.20 44.92 15.25
N PRO A 314 6.94 44.52 16.31
CA PRO A 314 8.39 44.28 16.11
C PRO A 314 9.05 43.21 17.02
N GLY A 315 10.24 42.74 16.59
CA GLY A 315 11.40 42.60 17.48
C GLY A 315 11.77 41.21 18.04
N LYS A 316 12.92 40.69 17.57
CA LYS A 316 13.62 39.45 17.98
C LYS A 316 13.96 39.37 19.47
N LYS A 317 13.66 38.23 20.12
CA LYS A 317 14.45 37.65 21.23
C LYS A 317 14.44 36.12 21.13
N GLU A 318 15.56 35.53 20.71
CA GLU A 318 15.79 34.08 20.78
C GLU A 318 16.00 33.67 22.25
N SER A 319 15.26 32.67 22.70
CA SER A 319 15.32 32.14 24.07
C SER A 319 16.55 31.24 24.27
N SER A 320 17.23 31.41 25.41
CA SER A 320 18.49 30.74 25.77
C SER A 320 18.40 29.20 25.86
N ALA A 321 17.20 28.62 25.82
CA ALA A 321 16.99 27.18 25.80
C ALA A 321 17.42 26.52 24.47
N ALA A 322 17.31 27.23 23.33
CA ALA A 322 17.70 26.69 22.02
C ALA A 322 19.23 26.55 21.88
N ASN A 323 20.00 27.47 22.48
CA ASN A 323 21.46 27.43 22.46
C ASN A 323 22.04 26.35 23.39
N ALA A 324 21.38 26.05 24.51
CA ALA A 324 21.78 24.96 25.40
C ALA A 324 21.62 23.58 24.74
N MET A 325 20.54 23.37 23.99
CA MET A 325 20.26 22.10 23.29
C MET A 325 21.19 21.88 22.08
N LYS A 326 21.62 22.96 21.42
CA LYS A 326 22.57 22.90 20.29
C LYS A 326 24.00 22.59 20.75
N ARG A 327 24.44 23.13 21.90
CA ARG A 327 25.74 22.80 22.50
C ARG A 327 25.82 21.35 22.97
N ARG A 328 24.74 20.82 23.57
CA ARG A 328 24.69 19.43 24.04
C ARG A 328 24.76 18.40 22.90
N ARG A 329 24.14 18.71 21.76
CA ARG A 329 24.24 17.88 20.54
C ARG A 329 25.61 17.92 19.88
N GLN A 330 26.35 19.03 19.99
CA GLN A 330 27.70 19.14 19.44
C GLN A 330 28.74 18.40 20.30
N THR A 331 28.57 18.37 21.63
CA THR A 331 29.42 17.59 22.53
C THR A 331 29.20 16.09 22.38
N GLU A 332 27.95 15.64 22.23
CA GLU A 332 27.62 14.21 22.01
C GLU A 332 28.12 13.71 20.64
N ALA A 333 28.12 14.56 19.61
CA ALA A 333 28.68 14.22 18.30
C ALA A 333 30.22 14.11 18.35
N ALA A 334 30.90 14.99 19.10
CA ALA A 334 32.36 14.96 19.23
C ALA A 334 32.86 13.76 20.07
N GLU A 335 32.09 13.30 21.06
CA GLU A 335 32.40 12.07 21.81
C GLU A 335 32.19 10.82 20.96
N ALA A 336 31.13 10.78 20.14
CA ALA A 336 30.87 9.68 19.22
C ALA A 336 31.96 9.55 18.13
N GLU A 337 32.51 10.66 17.63
CA GLU A 337 33.61 10.62 16.66
C GLU A 337 34.94 10.14 17.26
N LYS A 338 35.22 10.45 18.53
CA LYS A 338 36.41 9.93 19.23
C LYS A 338 36.33 8.42 19.43
N ASP A 339 35.17 7.90 19.80
CA ASP A 339 34.93 6.47 20.03
C ASP A 339 35.04 5.63 18.74
N VAL A 340 34.67 6.21 17.58
CA VAL A 340 34.88 5.59 16.26
C VAL A 340 36.35 5.63 15.84
N SER A 341 37.11 6.66 16.23
CA SER A 341 38.53 6.79 15.92
C SER A 341 39.41 5.81 16.71
N GLU A 342 39.07 5.54 17.98
CA GLU A 342 39.77 4.56 18.81
C GLU A 342 39.51 3.12 18.34
N LYS A 343 38.27 2.80 17.94
CA LYS A 343 37.93 1.49 17.37
C LYS A 343 38.58 1.22 16.01
N LYS A 344 38.91 2.26 15.23
CA LYS A 344 39.69 2.11 13.98
C LYS A 344 41.18 1.91 14.22
N LYS A 345 41.77 2.49 15.28
CA LYS A 345 43.16 2.24 15.68
C LYS A 345 43.37 0.83 16.24
N ALA A 346 42.38 0.27 16.94
CA ALA A 346 42.45 -1.12 17.44
C ALA A 346 42.40 -2.18 16.33
N LYS A 347 41.83 -1.87 15.15
CA LYS A 347 41.65 -2.82 14.04
C LYS A 347 42.80 -2.84 13.01
N THR A 348 43.80 -1.98 13.17
CA THR A 348 44.95 -1.85 12.25
C THR A 348 46.28 -2.35 12.84
N ALA A 349 46.29 -2.88 14.06
CA ALA A 349 47.48 -3.41 14.72
C ALA A 349 47.72 -4.92 14.55
N GLU A 350 46.86 -5.63 13.80
CA GLU A 350 46.96 -7.09 13.65
C GLU A 350 47.01 -7.50 12.17
N ALA A 351 48.10 -7.13 11.47
CA ALA A 351 48.43 -7.72 10.17
C ALA A 351 49.92 -7.54 9.78
N ALA A 352 50.65 -8.68 9.77
CA ALA A 352 51.82 -9.04 8.95
C ALA A 352 53.22 -8.49 9.34
N PRO A 353 54.36 -9.08 8.86
CA PRO A 353 54.49 -10.15 7.85
C PRO A 353 55.49 -11.30 8.15
N GLY A 354 55.27 -12.43 7.47
CA GLY A 354 56.25 -13.52 7.31
C GLY A 354 57.24 -13.27 6.17
N LYS A 355 58.49 -13.70 6.36
CA LYS A 355 59.59 -13.73 5.37
C LYS A 355 59.63 -15.06 4.59
N LYS A 356 60.14 -14.99 3.36
CA LYS A 356 60.25 -16.05 2.35
C LYS A 356 61.53 -16.91 2.48
N THR A 357 61.37 -18.18 2.08
CA THR A 357 62.27 -19.12 1.31
C THR A 357 63.50 -19.77 1.98
N PRO A 358 64.07 -20.88 1.42
CA PRO A 358 63.45 -22.16 0.99
C PRO A 358 64.36 -23.41 1.29
N THR A 359 63.99 -24.57 0.72
CA THR A 359 64.77 -25.82 0.46
C THR A 359 64.60 -27.02 1.42
N GLY A 360 64.47 -28.22 0.81
CA GLY A 360 64.85 -29.49 1.45
C GLY A 360 63.87 -30.67 1.34
N THR A 361 63.79 -31.29 0.15
CA THR A 361 63.84 -32.75 -0.12
C THR A 361 63.14 -33.81 0.76
N GLN A 362 62.51 -34.76 0.04
CA GLN A 362 62.31 -36.20 0.29
C GLN A 362 60.97 -36.72 0.86
N THR A 363 60.34 -37.54 0.01
CA THR A 363 59.33 -38.60 0.21
C THR A 363 59.90 -39.80 1.00
N PRO A 364 59.17 -40.93 1.22
CA PRO A 364 57.74 -41.18 1.48
C PRO A 364 57.47 -42.22 2.62
N GLY A 365 56.20 -42.34 3.02
CA GLY A 365 55.58 -43.63 3.40
C GLY A 365 55.65 -44.08 4.88
N PRO A 366 55.07 -45.24 5.22
CA PRO A 366 53.64 -45.35 5.56
C PRO A 366 53.36 -46.17 6.84
N SER A 367 52.06 -46.40 7.13
CA SER A 367 51.50 -47.59 7.79
C SER A 367 51.23 -47.59 9.31
N GLY A 368 50.20 -48.37 9.70
CA GLY A 368 49.98 -48.88 11.06
C GLY A 368 48.66 -48.45 11.71
N LYS A 369 47.49 -48.91 11.25
CA LYS A 369 46.74 -50.07 11.80
C LYS A 369 46.62 -50.18 13.34
N ARG A 370 45.35 -50.20 13.76
CA ARG A 370 44.70 -51.04 14.80
C ARG A 370 44.96 -50.76 16.29
N GLY A 371 43.86 -50.55 17.01
CA GLY A 371 43.78 -50.72 18.47
C GLY A 371 42.34 -50.59 18.98
N THR A 372 41.62 -51.71 19.03
CA THR A 372 40.29 -51.89 19.64
C THR A 372 40.35 -52.06 21.17
N ARG A 373 39.20 -51.83 21.84
CA ARG A 373 38.75 -52.20 23.22
C ARG A 373 38.71 -51.02 24.19
N LYS A 374 37.75 -50.87 25.10
CA LYS A 374 36.53 -51.61 25.45
C LYS A 374 35.61 -50.67 26.26
N ALA A 375 34.32 -50.95 26.14
CA ALA A 375 33.17 -50.69 27.01
C ALA A 375 33.36 -49.99 28.37
N GLY A 376 32.50 -48.99 28.60
CA GLY A 376 32.00 -48.57 29.92
C GLY A 376 30.56 -48.07 29.75
N GLU A 377 29.58 -48.86 30.18
CA GLU A 377 28.19 -48.43 30.33
C GLU A 377 28.04 -47.46 31.51
N LYS A 378 27.26 -46.38 31.34
CA LYS A 378 26.04 -46.12 32.15
C LYS A 378 25.32 -44.82 31.79
N LYS A 379 24.00 -44.99 31.67
CA LYS A 379 22.87 -44.08 31.98
C LYS A 379 22.44 -42.99 30.99
N LYS A 380 21.20 -43.19 30.56
CA LYS A 380 20.25 -42.29 29.89
C LYS A 380 20.23 -40.86 30.44
N THR A 381 20.30 -39.90 29.51
CA THR A 381 19.46 -38.69 29.49
C THR A 381 19.10 -38.43 28.03
N GLN A 382 17.80 -38.40 27.71
CA GLN A 382 17.30 -38.00 26.40
C GLN A 382 17.69 -36.53 26.16
N GLY A 383 18.70 -36.32 25.32
CA GLY A 383 19.04 -35.01 24.78
C GLY A 383 18.26 -34.78 23.48
N MET A 384 17.50 -33.69 23.43
CA MET A 384 16.95 -33.15 22.18
C MET A 384 18.06 -33.05 21.13
N LYS A 385 17.84 -33.64 19.95
CA LYS A 385 18.65 -33.34 18.77
C LYS A 385 18.49 -31.86 18.47
N VAL A 386 19.53 -31.06 18.72
CA VAL A 386 19.68 -29.75 18.12
C VAL A 386 19.93 -30.00 16.63
N VAL A 387 18.88 -29.86 15.84
CA VAL A 387 18.96 -29.88 14.38
C VAL A 387 19.76 -28.64 13.99
N SER A 388 20.86 -28.83 13.24
CA SER A 388 21.66 -27.72 12.78
C SER A 388 20.83 -26.85 11.81
N GLU A 389 21.00 -25.52 11.83
CA GLU A 389 20.27 -24.61 10.93
C GLU A 389 20.41 -25.00 9.45
N ALA A 390 21.53 -25.66 9.09
CA ALA A 390 21.79 -26.15 7.75
C ALA A 390 20.85 -27.31 7.36
N ASP A 391 20.49 -28.17 8.31
CA ASP A 391 19.58 -29.29 8.06
C ASP A 391 18.13 -28.81 7.92
N LEU A 392 17.72 -27.83 8.74
CA LEU A 392 16.41 -27.16 8.63
C LEU A 392 16.24 -26.41 7.30
N ALA A 393 17.31 -25.76 6.82
CA ALA A 393 17.29 -25.08 5.53
C ALA A 393 17.16 -26.06 4.36
N LYS A 394 17.69 -27.28 4.48
CA LYS A 394 17.61 -28.31 3.45
C LYS A 394 16.22 -28.92 3.35
N THR A 395 15.60 -29.28 4.49
CA THR A 395 14.23 -29.80 4.50
C THR A 395 13.20 -28.78 3.98
N LEU A 396 13.46 -27.48 4.19
CA LEU A 396 12.61 -26.40 3.69
C LEU A 396 12.75 -26.14 2.18
N VAL A 397 13.88 -26.52 1.57
CA VAL A 397 14.06 -26.47 0.11
C VAL A 397 13.37 -27.66 -0.54
N ASP A 398 13.50 -28.84 0.06
CA ASP A 398 12.88 -30.06 -0.45
C ASP A 398 11.33 -30.03 -0.34
N GLU A 399 10.76 -29.34 0.68
CA GLU A 399 9.32 -29.07 0.77
C GLU A 399 8.82 -27.94 -0.15
N PHE A 400 9.71 -27.17 -0.78
CA PHE A 400 9.36 -26.08 -1.69
C PHE A 400 9.34 -26.51 -3.17
N GLU A 401 9.97 -27.64 -3.48
CA GLU A 401 10.04 -28.22 -4.83
C GLU A 401 8.99 -29.31 -5.10
N ALA A 402 8.27 -29.78 -4.08
CA ALA A 402 7.13 -30.70 -4.18
C ALA A 402 5.78 -29.96 -4.02
#